data_AF-A0A4Q4Y1I5-F1
#
_entry.id   AF-A0A4Q4Y1I5-F1
#
_cell.length_a   1.000
_cell.length_b   1.000
_cell.length_c   1.000
_cell.angle_alpha   90.00
_cell.angle_beta   90.00
_cell.angle_gamma   90.00
#
_symmetry.space_group_name_H-M   'P 1'
#
loop_
_entity.id
_entity.type
_entity.pdbx_description
1 polymer ?
#
loop_
_entity_poly.entity_id
_entity_poly.type
_entity_poly.pdbx_seq_one_letter_code
_entity_poly.pdbx_strand_id
1 'polypeptide(L)'
;MVSYIATVSPVLAAAPVTAKQACYLPQHEDGPLVGATSVAGLWVASGHTCWGIQNGPGTGKLVSEFIFDGVARSADVSELDPRKFGV
;
A
#
# COMPACT_ATOMS: atom_id res chain seq x y z
N MET A 1 -3.35 22.94 0.20
CA MET A 1 -4.03 21.90 0.99
C MET A 1 -4.79 22.49 2.18
N VAL A 2 -4.16 23.22 3.12
CA VAL A 2 -4.87 23.79 4.28
C VAL A 2 -6.02 24.74 3.88
N SER A 3 -5.81 25.59 2.87
CA SER A 3 -6.86 26.50 2.36
C SER A 3 -8.09 25.78 1.79
N TYR A 4 -7.94 24.56 1.27
CA TYR A 4 -9.04 23.77 0.73
C TYR A 4 -9.97 23.25 1.83
N ILE A 5 -9.47 23.05 3.07
CA ILE A 5 -10.30 22.57 4.18
C ILE A 5 -11.42 23.58 4.50
N ALA A 6 -11.19 24.86 4.25
CA ALA A 6 -12.19 25.90 4.46
C ALA A 6 -13.41 25.79 3.53
N THR A 7 -13.30 25.07 2.41
CA THR A 7 -14.46 24.86 1.51
C THR A 7 -15.42 23.79 2.05
N VAL A 8 -14.98 22.93 2.97
CA VAL A 8 -15.77 21.83 3.53
C VAL A 8 -16.22 22.07 4.97
N SER A 9 -15.49 22.87 5.76
CA SER A 9 -15.87 23.14 7.16
C SER A 9 -15.29 24.46 7.70
N PRO A 10 -16.13 25.40 8.18
CA PRO A 10 -15.66 26.64 8.81
C PRO A 10 -14.99 26.39 10.17
N VAL A 11 -15.39 25.34 10.89
CA VAL A 11 -14.76 24.97 12.18
C VAL A 11 -13.32 24.51 11.95
N LEU A 12 -13.10 23.66 10.94
CA LEU A 12 -11.74 23.22 10.60
C LEU A 12 -10.91 24.35 9.96
N ALA A 13 -11.55 25.32 9.29
CA ALA A 13 -10.87 26.49 8.75
C ALA A 13 -10.22 27.36 9.85
N ALA A 14 -10.89 27.48 10.99
CA ALA A 14 -10.41 28.25 12.13
C ALA A 14 -9.48 27.46 13.08
N ALA A 15 -9.35 26.15 12.87
CA ALA A 15 -8.56 25.29 13.74
C ALA A 15 -7.05 25.55 13.58
N PRO A 16 -6.26 25.58 14.67
CA PRO A 16 -4.81 25.74 14.59
C PRO A 16 -4.16 24.50 13.99
N VAL A 17 -3.19 24.69 13.08
CA VAL A 17 -2.40 23.59 12.53
C VAL A 17 -1.33 23.18 13.53
N THR A 18 -1.42 21.96 14.06
CA THR A 18 -0.49 21.42 15.06
C THR A 18 0.80 20.89 14.46
N ALA A 19 0.75 20.33 13.24
CA ALA A 19 1.91 19.78 12.54
C ALA A 19 1.72 19.83 11.01
N LYS A 20 2.83 19.87 10.28
CA LYS A 20 2.89 19.67 8.83
C LYS A 20 4.02 18.70 8.55
N GLN A 21 3.73 17.62 7.84
CA GLN A 21 4.70 16.54 7.59
C GLN A 21 4.57 16.05 6.15
N ALA A 22 5.62 15.41 5.67
CA ALA A 22 5.67 14.71 4.41
C ALA A 22 6.36 13.37 4.63
N CYS A 23 6.03 12.39 3.80
CA CYS A 23 6.66 11.07 3.78
C CYS A 23 6.83 10.63 2.34
N TYR A 24 7.67 9.61 2.13
CA TYR A 24 7.70 8.92 0.85
C TYR A 24 6.42 8.13 0.67
N LEU A 25 5.87 8.16 -0.54
CA LEU A 25 4.70 7.39 -0.93
C LEU A 25 5.16 6.26 -1.85
N PRO A 26 5.32 5.02 -1.34
CA PRO A 26 5.67 3.90 -2.21
C PRO A 26 4.58 3.69 -3.25
N GLN A 27 4.95 3.82 -4.52
CA GLN A 27 4.05 3.74 -5.66
C GLN A 27 4.67 2.86 -6.75
N HIS A 28 3.80 2.10 -7.40
CA HIS A 28 4.05 1.43 -8.66
C HIS A 28 2.85 1.74 -9.58
N GLU A 29 3.10 1.94 -10.88
CA GLU A 29 2.11 2.53 -11.81
C GLU A 29 0.84 1.67 -11.92
N ASP A 30 1.00 0.34 -11.95
CA ASP A 30 -0.10 -0.61 -12.15
C ASP A 30 -0.69 -1.17 -10.84
N GLY A 31 -0.39 -0.52 -9.71
CA GLY A 31 -0.83 -0.97 -8.38
C GLY A 31 0.26 -1.66 -7.57
N PRO A 32 -0.06 -2.15 -6.36
CA PRO A 32 0.94 -2.69 -5.45
C PRO A 32 1.54 -4.00 -5.95
N LEU A 33 2.82 -4.21 -5.65
CA LEU A 33 3.52 -5.46 -5.89
C LEU A 33 3.43 -6.30 -4.61
N VAL A 34 2.77 -7.46 -4.69
CA VAL A 34 2.52 -8.37 -3.55
C VAL A 34 2.76 -9.80 -4.00
N GLY A 35 3.91 -10.37 -3.65
CA GLY A 35 4.24 -11.75 -4.00
C GLY A 35 5.73 -12.06 -4.01
N ALA A 36 6.06 -13.25 -4.51
CA ALA A 36 7.45 -13.66 -4.73
C ALA A 36 8.07 -12.88 -5.88
N THR A 37 9.36 -12.61 -5.81
CA THR A 37 10.11 -11.97 -6.89
C THR A 37 10.78 -13.02 -7.79
N SER A 38 11.55 -12.57 -8.78
CA SER A 38 12.42 -13.43 -9.60
C SER A 38 13.54 -14.11 -8.79
N VAL A 39 13.87 -13.57 -7.62
CA VAL A 39 14.90 -14.10 -6.73
C VAL A 39 14.28 -15.11 -5.75
N ALA A 40 14.80 -16.34 -5.76
CA ALA A 40 14.31 -17.39 -4.89
C ALA A 40 14.40 -16.99 -3.40
N GLY A 41 13.28 -17.12 -2.68
CA GLY A 41 13.21 -16.77 -1.26
C GLY A 41 13.07 -15.28 -0.96
N LEU A 42 12.80 -14.44 -1.97
CA LEU A 42 12.51 -13.02 -1.79
C LEU A 42 11.05 -12.71 -2.14
N TRP A 43 10.38 -11.96 -1.25
CA TRP A 43 9.03 -11.46 -1.44
C TRP A 43 9.01 -9.94 -1.34
N VAL A 44 8.10 -9.30 -2.06
CA VAL A 44 7.82 -7.86 -1.95
C VAL A 44 6.34 -7.65 -1.67
N ALA A 45 6.06 -6.62 -0.86
CA ALA A 45 4.73 -6.19 -0.47
C ALA A 45 4.74 -4.66 -0.34
N SER A 46 4.73 -3.96 -1.48
CA SER A 46 4.93 -2.49 -1.52
C SER A 46 4.12 -1.86 -2.66
N GLY A 47 4.18 -0.53 -2.80
CA GLY A 47 3.51 0.18 -3.89
C GLY A 47 2.03 0.49 -3.65
N HIS A 48 1.54 0.38 -2.40
CA HIS A 48 0.12 0.57 -2.06
C HIS A 48 -0.36 2.03 -2.16
N THR A 49 0.50 2.99 -2.51
CA THR A 49 0.20 4.42 -2.54
C THR A 49 -0.46 4.88 -1.23
N CYS A 50 -1.51 5.71 -1.29
CA CYS A 50 -2.21 6.20 -0.11
C CYS A 50 -3.11 5.15 0.56
N TRP A 51 -3.25 3.96 -0.02
CA TRP A 51 -4.12 2.89 0.48
C TRP A 51 -3.40 1.89 1.39
N GLY A 52 -2.11 2.11 1.69
CA GLY A 52 -1.30 1.19 2.47
C GLY A 52 -1.83 0.90 3.88
N ILE A 53 -2.39 1.89 4.58
CA ILE A 53 -2.94 1.68 5.93
C ILE A 53 -4.20 0.79 5.87
N GLN A 54 -5.07 1.02 4.88
CA GLN A 54 -6.30 0.25 4.71
C GLN A 54 -6.01 -1.20 4.31
N ASN A 55 -5.09 -1.38 3.34
CA ASN A 55 -4.83 -2.69 2.75
C ASN A 55 -3.76 -3.49 3.50
N GLY A 56 -2.97 -2.84 4.36
CA GLY A 56 -1.87 -3.45 5.10
C GLY A 56 -2.21 -4.77 5.82
N PRO A 57 -3.35 -4.88 6.54
CA PRO A 57 -3.74 -6.14 7.17
C PRO A 57 -3.97 -7.28 6.16
N GLY A 58 -4.64 -6.99 5.04
CA GLY A 58 -4.89 -7.97 3.97
C GLY A 58 -3.59 -8.40 3.30
N THR A 59 -2.73 -7.44 2.95
CA THR A 59 -1.40 -7.70 2.41
C THR A 59 -0.55 -8.54 3.36
N GLY A 60 -0.56 -8.24 4.66
CA GLY A 60 0.14 -9.02 5.67
C GLY A 60 -0.35 -10.48 5.74
N LYS A 61 -1.67 -10.70 5.65
CA LYS A 61 -2.25 -12.03 5.58
C LYS A 61 -1.78 -12.79 4.33
N LEU A 62 -1.80 -12.15 3.16
CA LEU A 62 -1.31 -12.76 1.91
C LEU A 62 0.18 -13.10 1.98
N VAL A 63 1.01 -12.20 2.50
CA VAL A 63 2.45 -12.46 2.72
C VAL A 63 2.67 -13.64 3.65
N SER A 64 1.88 -13.77 4.72
CA SER A 64 1.98 -14.95 5.61
C SER A 64 1.68 -16.26 4.87
N GLU A 65 0.68 -16.28 3.99
CA GLU A 65 0.33 -17.47 3.20
C GLU A 65 1.40 -17.78 2.15
N PHE A 66 1.99 -16.77 1.51
CA PHE A 66 3.13 -17.00 0.63
C PHE A 66 4.32 -17.64 1.36
N ILE A 67 4.62 -17.19 2.59
CA ILE A 67 5.76 -17.69 3.37
C ILE A 67 5.50 -19.11 3.90
N PHE A 68 4.33 -19.36 4.49
CA PHE A 68 4.04 -20.62 5.17
C PHE A 68 3.41 -21.69 4.28
N ASP A 69 2.55 -21.28 3.35
CA ASP A 69 1.78 -22.18 2.49
C ASP A 69 2.27 -22.21 1.03
N GLY A 70 3.18 -21.30 0.66
CA GLY A 70 3.71 -21.16 -0.70
C GLY A 70 2.76 -20.51 -1.71
N VAL A 71 1.53 -20.20 -1.30
CA VAL A 71 0.49 -19.65 -2.18
C VAL A 71 -0.55 -18.85 -1.39
N ALA A 72 -1.06 -17.77 -1.97
CA ALA A 72 -2.20 -17.04 -1.41
C ALA A 72 -3.48 -17.87 -1.51
N ARG A 73 -4.22 -17.97 -0.41
CA ARG A 73 -5.51 -18.68 -0.32
C ARG A 73 -6.68 -17.75 -0.01
N SER A 74 -6.40 -16.63 0.65
CA SER A 74 -7.43 -15.69 1.11
C SER A 74 -8.01 -14.83 -0.02
N ALA A 75 -7.29 -14.62 -1.11
CA ALA A 75 -7.74 -13.85 -2.26
C ALA A 75 -6.96 -14.22 -3.53
N ASP A 76 -7.54 -13.96 -4.70
CA ASP A 76 -6.81 -13.96 -5.97
C ASP A 76 -6.04 -12.65 -6.11
N VAL A 77 -4.71 -12.77 -6.13
CA VAL A 77 -3.76 -11.66 -6.23
C VAL A 77 -2.79 -11.84 -7.40
N SER A 78 -3.18 -12.63 -8.39
CA SER A 78 -2.38 -12.89 -9.60
C SER A 78 -1.98 -11.61 -10.34
N GLU A 79 -2.80 -10.57 -10.31
CA GLU A 79 -2.50 -9.25 -10.89
C GLU A 79 -1.45 -8.43 -10.11
N LEU A 80 -1.17 -8.80 -8.87
CA LEU A 80 -0.19 -8.11 -8.03
C LEU A 80 1.20 -8.77 -8.07
N ASP A 81 1.37 -9.83 -8.87
CA ASP A 81 2.59 -10.64 -8.92
C ASP A 81 3.78 -9.80 -9.44
N PRO A 82 4.82 -9.57 -8.61
CA PRO A 82 5.98 -8.76 -8.98
C PRO A 82 6.70 -9.25 -10.24
N ARG A 83 6.66 -10.56 -10.51
CA ARG A 83 7.34 -11.17 -11.65
C ARG A 83 6.76 -10.75 -12.99
N LYS A 84 5.51 -10.26 -13.03
CA LYS A 84 4.90 -9.65 -14.22
C LYS A 84 5.62 -8.37 -14.66
N PHE A 85 6.36 -7.74 -13.75
CA PHE A 85 7.05 -6.46 -13.96
C PHE A 85 8.58 -6.60 -13.93
N GLY A 86 9.10 -7.83 -14.00
CA GLY A 86 10.54 -8.10 -13.99
C GLY A 86 11.22 -7.94 -12.63
N VAL A 87 10.43 -7.97 -11.54
CA VAL A 87 10.91 -7.95 -10.14
C VAL A 87 11.10 -9.37 -9.65
#